data_AF-A0AAW2DEU2-F1
#
_entry.id   AF-A0AAW2DEU2-F1
#
_cell.length_a   1.000
_cell.length_b   1.000
_cell.length_c   1.000
_cell.angle_alpha   90.00
_cell.angle_beta   90.00
_cell.angle_gamma   90.00
#
_symmetry.space_group_name_H-M   'P 1'
#
loop_
_entity.id
_entity.type
_entity.pdbx_description
1 polymer ?
#
loop_
_entity_poly.entity_id
_entity_poly.type
_entity_poly.pdbx_seq_one_letter_code
_entity_poly.pdbx_strand_id
1 'polypeptide(L)'
;MVICAPDGGGRSWNFLFRRNFHEWELRRFYSFYEHIFARLPSGEGEDILIWQLNRSGIFDMRSFYIALLKAPSVSFPWQSIWYVKVPRKVSFFLWTAAKGRILTIDNLVKKNLPLVNWCCLCRSDEETVDHLLLHCKFASALWSEVLIMFGV
;
A
#
# COMPACT_ATOMS: atom_id res chain seq x y z
N MET A 1 -24.21 -13.25 8.21
CA MET A 1 -24.47 -14.63 8.63
C MET A 1 -25.62 -15.14 7.78
N VAL A 2 -25.49 -16.26 7.08
CA VAL A 2 -26.62 -16.82 6.31
C VAL A 2 -27.52 -17.58 7.28
N ILE A 3 -28.83 -17.34 7.23
CA ILE A 3 -29.80 -18.00 8.10
C ILE A 3 -30.70 -18.87 7.22
N CYS A 4 -30.97 -20.09 7.68
CA CYS A 4 -32.03 -20.94 7.13
C CYS A 4 -33.36 -20.52 7.74
N ALA A 5 -34.37 -20.25 6.90
CA ALA A 5 -35.70 -19.93 7.40
C ALA A 5 -36.29 -21.16 8.15
N PRO A 6 -36.92 -20.98 9.32
CA PRO A 6 -37.40 -22.06 10.17
C PRO A 6 -38.56 -22.88 9.56
N ASP A 7 -39.18 -22.36 8.50
CA ASP A 7 -40.34 -22.88 7.77
C ASP A 7 -39.97 -23.52 6.41
N GLY A 8 -38.68 -23.73 6.13
CA GLY A 8 -38.22 -24.28 4.85
C GLY A 8 -38.20 -23.28 3.70
N GLY A 9 -38.49 -22.00 3.99
CA GLY A 9 -38.46 -20.87 3.05
C GLY A 9 -37.04 -20.40 2.72
N GLY A 10 -36.20 -21.27 2.16
CA GLY A 10 -34.91 -20.90 1.58
C GLY A 10 -33.87 -20.35 2.57
N ARG A 11 -32.66 -20.10 2.05
CA ARG A 11 -31.55 -19.48 2.78
C ARG A 11 -31.53 -17.98 2.45
N SER A 12 -31.24 -17.12 3.43
CA SER A 12 -31.10 -15.68 3.19
C SER A 12 -29.96 -15.07 4.00
N TRP A 13 -29.39 -13.97 3.50
CA TRP A 13 -28.35 -13.24 4.22
C TRP A 13 -28.97 -12.40 5.34
N ASN A 14 -28.54 -12.63 6.58
CA ASN A 14 -28.83 -11.74 7.70
C ASN A 14 -27.63 -10.82 7.96
N PHE A 15 -27.86 -9.52 7.77
CA PHE A 15 -26.93 -8.47 8.11
C PHE A 15 -27.44 -7.69 9.32
N LEU A 16 -26.65 -7.73 10.40
CA LEU A 16 -26.86 -6.87 11.57
C LEU A 16 -25.88 -5.71 11.50
N PHE A 17 -26.40 -4.52 11.20
CA PHE A 17 -25.58 -3.31 11.17
C PHE A 17 -25.66 -2.59 12.51
N ARG A 18 -24.52 -2.08 12.98
CA ARG A 18 -24.43 -1.32 14.24
C ARG A 18 -25.17 0.02 14.18
N ARG A 19 -25.37 0.57 12.97
CA ARG A 19 -26.09 1.82 12.71
C ARG A 19 -26.80 1.75 11.36
N ASN A 20 -27.75 2.65 11.14
CA ASN A 20 -28.36 2.83 9.83
C ASN A 20 -27.37 3.42 8.82
N PHE A 21 -27.60 3.12 7.55
CA PHE A 21 -26.86 3.69 6.43
C PHE A 21 -27.35 5.12 6.14
N HIS A 22 -26.41 5.99 5.77
CA HIS A 22 -26.76 7.26 5.15
C HIS A 22 -27.12 7.06 3.67
N GLU A 23 -27.87 8.01 3.08
CA GLU A 23 -28.32 7.91 1.68
C GLU A 23 -27.16 7.70 0.69
N TRP A 24 -26.01 8.34 0.92
CA TRP A 24 -24.83 8.19 0.07
C TRP A 24 -24.14 6.81 0.19
N GLU A 25 -24.40 6.06 1.27
CA GLU A 25 -23.89 4.70 1.47
C GLU A 25 -24.83 3.64 0.85
N LEU A 26 -26.14 3.93 0.77
CA LEU A 26 -27.17 2.99 0.29
C LEU A 26 -26.89 2.47 -1.11
N ARG A 27 -26.43 3.32 -2.04
CA ARG A 27 -26.12 2.88 -3.41
C ARG A 27 -25.04 1.80 -3.44
N ARG A 28 -24.00 1.93 -2.59
CA ARG A 28 -22.93 0.93 -2.48
C ARG A 28 -23.45 -0.35 -1.82
N PHE A 29 -24.29 -0.19 -0.80
CA PHE A 29 -24.91 -1.33 -0.12
C PHE A 29 -25.78 -2.16 -1.06
N TYR A 30 -26.69 -1.55 -1.82
CA TYR A 30 -27.55 -2.30 -2.75
C TYR A 30 -26.76 -3.00 -3.84
N SER A 31 -25.74 -2.34 -4.41
CA SER A 31 -24.84 -3.00 -5.39
C SER A 31 -24.12 -4.21 -4.79
N PHE A 32 -23.67 -4.12 -3.54
CA PHE A 32 -23.08 -5.24 -2.82
C PHE A 32 -24.11 -6.34 -2.52
N TYR A 33 -25.30 -5.96 -2.06
CA TYR A 33 -26.39 -6.86 -1.71
C TYR A 33 -26.84 -7.70 -2.91
N GLU A 34 -27.04 -7.09 -4.08
CA GLU A 34 -27.35 -7.83 -5.32
C GLU A 34 -26.25 -8.84 -5.67
N HIS A 35 -24.98 -8.46 -5.49
CA HIS A 35 -23.85 -9.33 -5.81
C HIS A 35 -23.68 -10.55 -4.90
N ILE A 36 -24.05 -10.43 -3.63
CA ILE A 36 -23.95 -11.54 -2.66
C ILE A 36 -25.24 -12.35 -2.59
N PHE A 37 -26.40 -11.73 -2.85
CA PHE A 37 -27.67 -12.44 -2.95
C PHE A 37 -27.67 -13.45 -4.10
N ALA A 38 -27.04 -13.11 -5.23
CA ALA A 38 -26.82 -14.06 -6.32
C ALA A 38 -25.90 -15.25 -5.98
N ARG A 39 -25.24 -15.24 -4.81
CA ARG A 39 -24.18 -16.20 -4.42
C ARG A 39 -24.39 -16.75 -3.01
N LEU A 40 -25.54 -17.38 -2.76
CA LEU A 40 -25.75 -18.04 -1.47
C LEU A 40 -24.80 -19.25 -1.30
N PRO A 41 -24.04 -19.32 -0.20
CA PRO A 41 -23.26 -20.49 0.15
C PRO A 41 -24.15 -21.74 0.22
N SER A 42 -23.75 -22.78 -0.51
CA SER A 42 -24.47 -24.06 -0.52
C SER A 42 -24.05 -25.00 0.61
N GLY A 43 -22.93 -24.74 1.29
CA GLY A 43 -22.43 -25.57 2.39
C GLY A 43 -23.21 -25.40 3.71
N GLU A 44 -23.17 -26.43 4.54
CA GLU A 44 -23.60 -26.40 5.94
C GLU A 44 -22.35 -26.48 6.82
N GLY A 45 -22.27 -25.66 7.87
CA GLY A 45 -21.14 -25.63 8.80
C GLY A 45 -20.67 -24.22 9.16
N GLU A 46 -19.70 -24.13 10.07
CA GLU A 46 -19.02 -22.87 10.40
C GLU A 46 -18.07 -22.44 9.27
N ASP A 47 -17.92 -21.12 9.11
CA ASP A 47 -16.96 -20.56 8.15
C ASP A 47 -15.53 -20.91 8.58
N ILE A 48 -14.77 -21.52 7.66
CA ILE A 48 -13.36 -21.86 7.86
C ILE A 48 -12.46 -21.04 6.95
N LEU A 49 -11.29 -20.64 7.46
CA LEU A 49 -10.25 -20.02 6.65
C LEU A 49 -9.54 -21.08 5.80
N ILE A 50 -9.51 -20.88 4.49
CA ILE A 50 -8.85 -21.79 3.54
C ILE A 50 -7.65 -21.09 2.91
N TRP A 51 -6.48 -21.69 3.09
CA TRP A 51 -5.23 -21.22 2.52
C TRP A 51 -5.13 -21.54 1.01
N GLN A 52 -5.33 -20.52 0.18
CA GLN A 52 -5.39 -20.66 -1.28
C GLN A 52 -4.03 -20.88 -1.98
N LEU A 53 -2.92 -20.75 -1.25
CA LEU A 53 -1.57 -20.84 -1.82
C LEU A 53 -1.02 -22.27 -1.87
N ASN A 54 -1.80 -23.27 -1.44
CA ASN A 54 -1.51 -24.67 -1.65
C ASN A 54 -2.81 -25.47 -1.91
N ARG A 55 -2.66 -26.74 -2.29
CA ARG A 55 -3.81 -27.63 -2.57
C ARG A 55 -4.48 -28.20 -1.32
N SER A 56 -3.79 -28.18 -0.18
CA SER A 56 -4.32 -28.73 1.08
C SER A 56 -5.35 -27.83 1.73
N GLY A 57 -5.37 -26.53 1.38
CA GLY A 57 -6.22 -25.53 2.04
C GLY A 57 -5.76 -25.19 3.47
N ILE A 58 -4.73 -25.85 3.98
CA ILE A 58 -4.16 -25.62 5.31
C ILE A 58 -2.97 -24.66 5.17
N PHE A 59 -2.83 -23.73 6.10
CA PHE A 59 -1.67 -22.83 6.10
C PHE A 59 -0.36 -23.62 6.23
N ASP A 60 0.62 -23.30 5.38
CA ASP A 60 1.98 -23.78 5.55
C ASP A 60 2.98 -22.65 5.28
N MET A 61 4.07 -22.66 6.05
CA MET A 61 5.08 -21.62 6.01
C MET A 61 5.80 -21.56 4.65
N ARG A 62 5.95 -22.70 3.95
CA ARG A 62 6.67 -22.77 2.68
C ARG A 62 5.90 -22.06 1.56
N SER A 63 4.61 -22.33 1.40
CA SER A 63 3.79 -21.66 0.38
C SER A 63 3.63 -20.17 0.68
N PHE A 64 3.56 -19.77 1.96
CA PHE A 64 3.59 -18.38 2.36
C PHE A 64 4.87 -17.67 1.90
N TYR A 65 6.05 -18.21 2.21
CA TYR A 65 7.32 -17.60 1.78
C TYR A 65 7.47 -17.58 0.25
N ILE A 66 7.06 -18.63 -0.45
CA ILE A 66 7.09 -18.64 -1.93
C ILE A 66 6.23 -17.51 -2.49
N ALA A 67 5.02 -17.30 -1.95
CA ALA A 67 4.16 -16.21 -2.37
C ALA A 67 4.76 -14.83 -2.03
N LEU A 68 5.36 -14.70 -0.85
CA LEU A 68 6.03 -13.47 -0.40
C LEU A 68 7.21 -13.11 -1.30
N LEU A 69 8.01 -14.09 -1.72
CA LEU A 69 9.16 -13.90 -2.61
C LEU A 69 8.77 -13.68 -4.07
N LYS A 70 7.62 -14.21 -4.50
CA LYS A 70 7.05 -13.98 -5.84
C LYS A 70 6.36 -12.64 -5.99
N ALA A 71 6.02 -11.97 -4.89
CA ALA A 71 5.52 -10.61 -4.96
C ALA A 71 6.54 -9.78 -5.76
N PRO A 72 6.11 -8.94 -6.72
CA PRO A 72 7.03 -8.21 -7.58
C PRO A 72 7.92 -7.30 -6.73
N SER A 73 9.10 -7.82 -6.39
CA SER A 73 10.16 -7.03 -5.81
C SER A 73 10.80 -6.31 -6.97
N VAL A 74 10.51 -5.01 -7.11
CA VAL A 74 11.39 -4.15 -7.89
C VAL A 74 12.78 -4.33 -7.28
N SER A 75 13.69 -4.93 -8.04
CA SER A 75 15.06 -5.20 -7.59
C SER A 75 15.77 -3.87 -7.43
N PHE A 76 15.71 -3.31 -6.22
CA PHE A 76 16.39 -2.07 -5.90
C PHE A 76 17.91 -2.33 -5.81
N PRO A 77 18.75 -1.54 -6.51
CA PRO A 77 20.21 -1.72 -6.53
C PRO A 77 20.85 -1.26 -5.20
N TRP A 78 20.51 -1.93 -4.10
CA TRP A 78 20.98 -1.59 -2.75
C TRP A 78 22.50 -1.61 -2.66
N GLN A 79 23.18 -2.44 -3.44
CA GLN A 79 24.63 -2.52 -3.46
C GLN A 79 25.27 -1.17 -3.84
N SER A 80 24.64 -0.41 -4.72
CA SER A 80 25.09 0.94 -5.12
C SER A 80 25.02 1.97 -3.99
N ILE A 81 24.35 1.67 -2.86
CA ILE A 81 24.32 2.54 -1.67
C ILE A 81 25.39 2.11 -0.65
N TRP A 82 25.59 0.79 -0.51
CA TRP A 82 26.38 0.22 0.58
C TRP A 82 27.82 -0.13 0.21
N TYR A 83 28.12 -0.43 -1.06
CA TYR A 83 29.46 -0.83 -1.52
C TYR A 83 30.30 0.32 -2.09
N VAL A 84 29.81 1.56 -2.00
CA VAL A 84 30.55 2.75 -2.46
C VAL A 84 31.41 3.28 -1.32
N LYS A 85 32.59 3.82 -1.63
CA LYS A 85 33.52 4.43 -0.67
C LYS A 85 33.01 5.80 -0.19
N VAL A 86 31.92 5.81 0.56
CA VAL A 86 31.33 7.02 1.18
C VAL A 86 31.24 6.86 2.70
N PRO A 87 31.21 7.95 3.47
CA PRO A 87 30.94 7.87 4.90
C PRO A 87 29.61 7.19 5.19
N ARG A 88 29.55 6.35 6.23
CA ARG A 88 28.33 5.58 6.58
C ARG A 88 27.07 6.44 6.72
N LYS A 89 27.21 7.66 7.26
CA LYS A 89 26.10 8.63 7.37
C LYS A 89 25.43 8.93 6.02
N VAL A 90 26.21 8.97 4.93
CA VAL A 90 25.71 9.21 3.57
C VAL A 90 24.98 7.98 3.06
N SER A 91 25.53 6.78 3.23
CA SER A 91 24.84 5.53 2.87
C SER A 91 23.50 5.37 3.60
N PHE A 92 23.46 5.67 4.91
CA PHE A 92 22.22 5.62 5.69
C PHE A 92 21.19 6.64 5.19
N PHE A 93 21.62 7.87 4.89
CA PHE A 93 20.76 8.88 4.32
C PHE A 93 20.18 8.43 2.97
N LEU A 94 21.04 7.99 2.03
CA LEU A 94 20.63 7.51 0.71
C LEU A 94 19.69 6.30 0.80
N TRP A 95 19.96 5.35 1.70
CA TRP A 95 19.07 4.21 1.94
C TRP A 95 17.69 4.66 2.41
N THR A 96 17.65 5.60 3.34
CA THR A 96 16.40 6.15 3.88
C THR A 96 15.64 6.96 2.82
N ALA A 97 16.36 7.72 2.00
CA ALA A 97 15.81 8.49 0.88
C ALA A 97 15.24 7.56 -0.19
N ALA A 98 15.97 6.52 -0.61
CA ALA A 98 15.51 5.53 -1.58
C ALA A 98 14.28 4.74 -1.12
N LYS A 99 14.06 4.62 0.20
CA LYS A 99 12.85 4.04 0.78
C LYS A 99 11.70 5.05 0.94
N GLY A 100 11.90 6.31 0.55
CA GLY A 100 10.92 7.38 0.68
C GLY A 100 10.64 7.76 2.14
N ARG A 101 11.63 7.65 3.04
CA ARG A 101 11.43 7.77 4.50
C ARG A 101 12.15 8.93 5.17
N ILE A 102 12.73 9.85 4.41
CA ILE A 102 13.35 11.06 4.98
C ILE A 102 12.28 12.06 5.45
N LEU A 103 12.69 13.06 6.23
CA LEU A 103 11.81 14.05 6.87
C LEU A 103 11.30 15.13 5.89
N THR A 104 10.62 14.72 4.83
CA THR A 104 9.89 15.60 3.93
C THR A 104 8.50 15.92 4.47
N ILE A 105 7.92 17.06 4.06
CA ILE A 105 6.58 17.45 4.52
C ILE A 105 5.52 16.41 4.14
N ASP A 106 5.58 15.80 2.95
CA ASP A 106 4.65 14.72 2.59
C ASP A 106 4.67 13.55 3.59
N ASN A 107 5.85 13.18 4.09
CA ASN A 107 6.03 12.13 5.08
C ASN A 107 5.55 12.54 6.48
N LEU A 108 5.63 13.83 6.81
CA LEU A 108 5.07 14.36 8.05
C LEU A 108 3.53 14.40 8.00
N VAL A 109 2.96 14.81 6.87
CA VAL A 109 1.51 14.80 6.64
C VAL A 109 0.95 13.37 6.70
N LYS A 110 1.64 12.39 6.10
CA LYS A 110 1.30 10.95 6.22
C LYS A 110 1.30 10.44 7.68
N LYS A 111 1.99 11.14 8.59
CA LYS A 111 2.01 10.85 10.04
C LYS A 111 1.01 11.69 10.83
N ASN A 112 0.02 12.29 10.16
CA ASN A 112 -1.04 13.11 10.74
C ASN A 112 -0.56 14.43 11.35
N LEU A 113 0.54 15.01 10.85
CA LEU A 113 0.93 16.38 11.20
C LEU A 113 0.21 17.39 10.30
N PRO A 114 -0.46 18.43 10.85
CA PRO A 114 -1.26 19.38 10.07
C PRO A 114 -0.36 20.45 9.43
N LEU A 115 0.41 20.05 8.42
CA LEU A 115 1.34 20.91 7.68
C LEU A 115 0.84 21.14 6.25
N VAL A 116 1.13 22.32 5.69
CA VAL A 116 0.91 22.62 4.27
C VAL A 116 2.10 22.10 3.48
N ASN A 117 1.84 21.22 2.49
CA ASN A 117 2.89 20.55 1.74
C ASN A 117 3.46 21.41 0.61
N TRP A 118 4.47 22.24 0.88
CA TRP A 118 5.19 23.02 -0.11
C TRP A 118 6.69 22.77 -0.03
N CYS A 119 7.34 22.56 -1.17
CA CYS A 119 8.79 22.39 -1.25
C CYS A 119 9.52 23.63 -0.69
N CYS A 120 10.39 23.40 0.30
CA CYS A 120 11.17 24.46 0.95
C CYS A 120 12.12 25.21 -0.02
N LEU A 121 12.56 24.54 -1.09
CA LEU A 121 13.47 25.10 -2.09
C LEU A 121 12.72 25.88 -3.17
N CYS A 122 11.86 25.21 -3.95
CA CYS A 122 11.24 25.84 -5.13
C CYS A 122 10.01 26.69 -4.80
N ARG A 123 9.30 26.37 -3.70
CA ARG A 123 8.01 26.94 -3.29
C ARG A 123 6.95 26.93 -4.39
N SER A 124 7.04 25.99 -5.33
CA SER A 124 6.15 25.90 -6.50
C SER A 124 5.39 24.58 -6.54
N ASP A 125 5.98 23.52 -6.03
CA ASP A 125 5.42 22.17 -6.00
C ASP A 125 5.41 21.60 -4.58
N GLU A 126 4.73 20.46 -4.42
CA GLU A 126 4.71 19.68 -3.18
C GLU A 126 6.09 19.13 -2.81
N GLU A 127 6.40 19.09 -1.51
CA GLU A 127 7.64 18.51 -1.01
C GLU A 127 7.52 16.99 -0.87
N THR A 128 7.98 16.27 -1.88
CA THR A 128 8.20 14.82 -1.83
C THR A 128 9.70 14.52 -1.82
N VAL A 129 10.08 13.28 -1.46
CA VAL A 129 11.49 12.85 -1.49
C VAL A 129 12.09 13.00 -2.90
N ASP A 130 11.36 12.54 -3.92
CA ASP A 130 11.81 12.60 -5.32
C ASP A 130 11.85 14.04 -5.82
N HIS A 131 10.86 14.87 -5.47
CA HIS A 131 10.90 16.28 -5.83
C HIS A 131 12.10 16.97 -5.16
N LEU A 132 12.24 16.85 -3.84
CA LEU A 132 13.28 17.54 -3.08
C LEU A 132 14.70 17.17 -3.56
N LEU A 133 14.93 15.89 -3.89
CA LEU A 133 16.27 15.41 -4.24
C LEU A 133 16.57 15.36 -5.74
N LEU A 134 15.56 15.28 -6.62
CA LEU A 134 15.76 15.05 -8.05
C LEU A 134 15.04 16.09 -8.92
N HIS A 135 13.74 16.30 -8.72
CA HIS A 135 12.91 17.06 -9.67
C HIS A 135 12.79 18.56 -9.35
N CYS A 136 13.16 18.99 -8.14
CA CYS A 136 13.17 20.38 -7.76
C CYS A 136 14.11 21.15 -8.68
N LYS A 137 13.70 22.32 -9.19
CA LYS A 137 14.51 23.16 -10.08
C LYS A 137 15.93 23.41 -9.56
N PHE A 138 16.10 23.56 -8.25
CA PHE A 138 17.40 23.74 -7.61
C PHE A 138 18.20 22.43 -7.56
N ALA A 139 17.57 21.32 -7.20
CA ALA A 139 18.23 20.01 -7.15
C ALA A 139 18.64 19.52 -8.55
N SER A 140 17.74 19.65 -9.52
CA SER A 140 17.97 19.28 -10.92
C SER A 140 19.11 20.10 -11.55
N ALA A 141 19.16 21.41 -11.28
CA ALA A 141 20.28 22.24 -11.71
C ALA A 141 21.60 21.77 -11.10
N LEU A 142 21.64 21.50 -9.79
CA LEU A 142 22.83 20.98 -9.12
C LEU A 142 23.28 19.64 -9.71
N TRP A 143 22.37 18.71 -9.96
CA TRP A 143 22.70 17.43 -10.60
C TRP A 143 23.24 17.61 -12.00
N SER A 144 22.68 18.53 -12.79
CA SER A 144 23.18 18.83 -14.14
C SER A 144 24.65 19.26 -14.10
N GLU A 145 25.02 20.16 -13.18
CA GLU A 145 26.41 20.60 -13.00
C GLU A 145 27.34 19.45 -12.58
N VAL A 146 26.87 18.61 -11.66
CA VAL A 146 27.63 17.42 -11.21
C VAL A 146 27.84 16.46 -12.38
N LEU A 147 26.81 16.15 -13.16
CA LEU A 147 26.89 15.24 -14.29
C LEU A 147 27.86 15.77 -15.37
N ILE A 148 27.77 17.07 -15.69
CA ILE A 148 28.72 17.74 -16.58
C ILE A 148 30.16 17.60 -16.07
N MET A 149 30.40 17.80 -14.77
CA MET A 149 31.73 17.66 -14.16
C MET A 149 32.31 16.24 -14.32
N PHE A 150 31.45 15.22 -14.28
CA PHE A 150 31.85 13.81 -14.41
C PHE A 150 31.75 13.27 -15.85
N GLY A 151 31.40 14.11 -16.83
CA GLY A 151 31.34 13.74 -18.24
C GLY A 151 30.20 12.80 -18.61
N VAL A 152 29.08 12.88 -17.87
CA VAL A 152 27.81 12.19 -18.15
C VAL A 152 26.84 13.18 -18.77
#